data_AF-A0A8T4RIW6-F1
#
_entry.id   AF-A0A8T4RIW6-F1
#
_cell.length_a   1.000
_cell.length_b   1.000
_cell.length_c   1.000
_cell.angle_alpha   90.00
_cell.angle_beta   90.00
_cell.angle_gamma   90.00
#
_symmetry.space_group_name_H-M   'P 1'
#
loop_
_entity.id
_entity.type
_entity.pdbx_description
1 polymer ?
#
loop_
_entity_poly.entity_id
_entity_poly.type
_entity_poly.pdbx_seq_one_letter_code
_entity_poly.pdbx_strand_id
1 'polypeptide(L)'
;MRATTHLFQSVLIAFFVAHFLRSVYFPFTTALDLTLLFVLVAFLGAIYPDADCPESTIFKGFCDRRGVPYQHSYRKFKEIKRARENKNTFLFALSCLVVPVAYLMRYLMYYPMYGVVCCIDWLKPAPLMIQDKHRGVSHSLVGVVALLPVLSFLIFLITFWQPLTIQQALILIAGFLLGMILHIVQDSITVSGVNWLYPYASFTVGGDYKFNFTDFRLTLINFVLLLLFLLDLSTITSIWLASWPWLIILYLLSPIVLSLLLFLFFGLRFKNSQPTTSSFSA
;
A
#
# COMPACT_ATOMS: atom_id res chain seq x y z
N MET A 1 13.55 2.14 5.08
CA MET A 1 13.44 3.12 3.99
C MET A 1 12.82 2.52 2.71
N ARG A 2 12.29 1.29 2.74
CA ARG A 2 11.40 0.73 1.70
C ARG A 2 9.97 1.31 1.82
N ALA A 3 9.43 1.31 3.04
CA ALA A 3 8.11 1.88 3.33
C ALA A 3 7.98 3.37 2.94
N THR A 4 9.00 4.20 3.17
CA THR A 4 8.92 5.64 2.90
C THR A 4 8.79 5.98 1.41
N THR A 5 9.47 5.24 0.53
CA THR A 5 9.34 5.46 -0.93
C THR A 5 8.00 4.94 -1.44
N HIS A 6 7.53 3.81 -0.91
CA HIS A 6 6.23 3.26 -1.27
C HIS A 6 5.09 4.21 -0.90
N LEU A 7 5.08 4.69 0.35
CA LEU A 7 4.10 5.65 0.84
C LEU A 7 4.13 6.96 0.07
N PHE A 8 5.32 7.50 -0.22
CA PHE A 8 5.44 8.73 -0.98
C PHE A 8 4.84 8.61 -2.39
N GLN A 9 5.19 7.55 -3.12
CA GLN A 9 4.64 7.29 -4.45
C GLN A 9 3.13 7.06 -4.42
N SER A 10 2.64 6.28 -3.45
CA SER A 10 1.20 6.03 -3.31
C SER A 10 0.42 7.31 -3.01
N VAL A 11 0.95 8.22 -2.18
CA VAL A 11 0.32 9.52 -1.90
C VAL A 11 0.29 10.40 -3.15
N LEU A 12 1.38 10.50 -3.91
CA LEU A 12 1.41 11.30 -5.13
C LEU A 12 0.40 10.79 -6.18
N ILE A 13 0.37 9.46 -6.39
CA ILE A 13 -0.58 8.85 -7.33
C ILE A 13 -2.02 9.01 -6.82
N ALA A 14 -2.26 8.82 -5.52
CA ALA A 14 -3.58 9.01 -4.94
C ALA A 14 -4.08 10.44 -5.09
N PHE A 15 -3.20 11.44 -4.95
CA PHE A 15 -3.57 12.83 -5.17
C PHE A 15 -3.99 13.10 -6.62
N PHE A 16 -3.21 12.60 -7.58
CA PHE A 16 -3.52 12.73 -9.01
C PHE A 16 -4.85 12.07 -9.39
N VAL A 17 -5.12 10.87 -8.82
CA VAL A 17 -6.41 10.18 -8.99
C VAL A 17 -7.54 10.97 -8.32
N ALA A 18 -7.33 11.47 -7.10
CA ALA A 18 -8.35 12.23 -6.38
C ALA A 18 -8.70 13.55 -7.07
N HIS A 19 -7.69 14.28 -7.56
CA HIS A 19 -7.87 15.52 -8.31
C HIS A 19 -8.72 15.29 -9.57
N PHE A 20 -8.48 14.19 -10.26
CA PHE A 20 -9.27 13.79 -11.40
C PHE A 20 -10.69 13.37 -11.06
N LEU A 21 -10.87 12.54 -10.02
CA LEU A 21 -12.21 12.18 -9.57
C LEU A 21 -13.00 13.44 -9.19
N ARG A 22 -12.32 14.45 -8.65
CA ARG A 22 -12.86 15.79 -8.45
C ARG A 22 -13.25 16.50 -9.72
N SER A 23 -12.41 16.54 -10.74
CA SER A 23 -12.73 17.28 -11.97
C SER A 23 -13.90 16.67 -12.74
N VAL A 24 -14.13 15.35 -12.59
CA VAL A 24 -15.20 14.63 -13.30
C VAL A 24 -16.49 14.49 -12.49
N TYR A 25 -16.41 14.23 -11.18
CA TYR A 25 -17.56 13.75 -10.40
C TYR A 25 -17.96 14.61 -9.19
N PHE A 26 -17.14 15.58 -8.73
CA PHE A 26 -17.46 16.37 -7.53
C PHE A 26 -17.80 17.83 -7.87
N PRO A 27 -18.95 18.37 -7.41
CA PRO A 27 -19.20 19.81 -7.42
C PRO A 27 -18.12 20.53 -6.61
N PHE A 28 -17.70 21.72 -7.08
CA PHE A 28 -16.53 22.45 -6.57
C PHE A 28 -16.53 22.74 -5.05
N THR A 29 -17.67 22.73 -4.37
CA THR A 29 -17.81 23.17 -2.96
C THR A 29 -17.52 22.10 -1.91
N THR A 30 -17.61 20.79 -2.23
CA THR A 30 -17.25 19.67 -1.32
C THR A 30 -15.98 18.93 -1.75
N ALA A 31 -15.35 19.41 -2.81
CA ALA A 31 -14.32 18.69 -3.54
C ALA A 31 -12.97 18.56 -2.80
N LEU A 32 -12.61 19.53 -1.95
CA LEU A 32 -11.33 19.50 -1.23
C LEU A 32 -11.33 18.44 -0.12
N ASP A 33 -12.39 18.39 0.69
CA ASP A 33 -12.50 17.45 1.80
C ASP A 33 -12.49 16.00 1.32
N LEU A 34 -13.22 15.71 0.24
CA LEU A 34 -13.25 14.39 -0.38
C LEU A 34 -11.90 13.99 -1.01
N THR A 35 -11.17 14.96 -1.57
CA THR A 35 -9.81 14.74 -2.09
C THR A 35 -8.85 14.38 -0.97
N LEU A 36 -8.84 15.17 0.11
CA LEU A 36 -7.99 14.92 1.28
C LEU A 36 -8.34 13.59 1.95
N LEU A 37 -9.63 13.27 2.05
CA LEU A 37 -10.10 11.98 2.57
C LEU A 37 -9.59 10.82 1.70
N PHE A 38 -9.73 10.92 0.38
CA PHE A 38 -9.23 9.89 -0.55
C PHE A 38 -7.72 9.67 -0.38
N VAL A 39 -6.94 10.75 -0.36
CA VAL A 39 -5.47 10.68 -0.20
C VAL A 39 -5.08 10.09 1.14
N LEU A 40 -5.75 10.51 2.23
CA LEU A 40 -5.52 9.98 3.56
C LEU A 40 -5.80 8.48 3.62
N VAL A 41 -6.91 8.03 3.04
CA VAL A 41 -7.29 6.63 3.09
C VAL A 41 -6.45 5.77 2.14
N ALA A 42 -5.99 6.32 1.02
CA ALA A 42 -4.99 5.68 0.17
C ALA A 42 -3.62 5.56 0.86
N PHE A 43 -3.22 6.56 1.65
CA PHE A 43 -2.04 6.44 2.50
C PHE A 43 -2.18 5.29 3.51
N LEU A 44 -3.34 5.18 4.17
CA LEU A 44 -3.63 4.06 5.09
C LEU A 44 -3.60 2.70 4.36
N GLY A 45 -4.20 2.62 3.17
CA GLY A 45 -4.16 1.44 2.32
C GLY A 45 -2.75 1.05 1.90
N ALA A 46 -1.87 2.03 1.66
CA ALA A 46 -0.47 1.77 1.33
C ALA A 46 0.40 1.34 2.53
N ILE A 47 -0.02 1.64 3.76
CA ILE A 47 0.61 1.10 4.99
C ILE A 47 0.20 -0.36 5.22
N TYR A 48 -1.06 -0.68 4.90
CA TYR A 48 -1.72 -1.92 5.31
C TYR A 48 -0.97 -3.22 4.97
N PRO A 49 -0.43 -3.44 3.75
CA PRO A 49 0.26 -4.68 3.43
C PRO A 49 1.39 -5.00 4.41
N ASP A 50 2.18 -3.99 4.79
CA ASP A 50 3.29 -4.10 5.74
C ASP A 50 2.84 -4.20 7.21
N ALA A 51 1.54 -4.07 7.51
CA ALA A 51 1.00 -4.29 8.86
C ALA A 51 0.73 -5.78 9.18
N ASP A 52 0.96 -6.68 8.20
CA ASP A 52 0.68 -8.11 8.28
C ASP A 52 1.48 -8.86 9.35
N CYS A 53 2.79 -8.60 9.44
CA CYS A 53 3.69 -9.37 10.29
C CYS A 53 4.50 -8.49 11.24
N PRO A 54 4.84 -8.95 12.48
CA PRO A 54 5.64 -8.16 13.41
C PRO A 54 7.09 -8.00 12.95
N GLU A 55 7.55 -8.83 12.01
CA GLU A 55 8.88 -8.71 11.41
C GLU A 55 8.93 -7.68 10.29
N SER A 56 7.83 -6.99 9.97
CA SER A 56 7.82 -5.98 8.92
C SER A 56 8.71 -4.79 9.30
N THR A 57 9.06 -3.97 8.31
CA THR A 57 9.94 -2.81 8.55
C THR A 57 9.26 -1.77 9.46
N ILE A 58 7.93 -1.75 9.51
CA ILE A 58 7.15 -0.84 10.36
C ILE A 58 7.43 -1.12 11.84
N PHE A 59 7.35 -2.38 12.25
CA PHE A 59 7.53 -2.78 13.65
C PHE A 59 9.01 -2.88 14.05
N LYS A 60 9.92 -3.12 13.10
CA LYS A 60 11.38 -3.14 13.32
C LYS A 60 11.97 -1.80 13.81
N GLY A 61 11.23 -0.68 13.74
CA GLY A 61 11.62 0.57 14.38
C GLY A 61 11.87 0.45 15.89
N PHE A 62 11.34 -0.60 16.53
CA PHE A 62 11.43 -0.84 17.98
C PHE A 62 12.38 -1.97 18.40
N CYS A 63 12.99 -2.72 17.48
CA CYS A 63 13.89 -3.85 17.82
C CYS A 63 15.22 -3.74 17.06
N ASP A 64 16.35 -3.90 17.77
CA ASP A 64 17.67 -4.11 17.15
C ASP A 64 17.60 -5.35 16.22
N ARG A 65 18.42 -5.38 15.16
CA ARG A 65 18.68 -6.56 14.30
C ARG A 65 18.96 -7.85 15.08
N ARG A 66 19.26 -7.77 16.37
CA ARG A 66 19.49 -8.89 17.31
C ARG A 66 18.25 -9.35 18.10
N GLY A 67 17.06 -8.80 17.85
CA GLY A 67 15.83 -9.23 18.52
C GLY A 67 15.71 -8.78 19.99
N VAL A 68 16.52 -7.81 20.42
CA VAL A 68 16.49 -7.30 21.80
C VAL A 68 15.52 -6.12 21.91
N PRO A 69 14.57 -6.16 22.87
CA PRO A 69 13.68 -5.03 23.15
C PRO A 69 14.48 -3.77 23.51
N TYR A 70 14.06 -2.64 22.95
CA TYR A 70 14.77 -1.36 22.97
C TYR A 70 15.21 -0.84 24.36
N GLN A 71 14.58 -1.30 25.44
CA GLN A 71 14.83 -0.84 26.80
C GLN A 71 16.27 -1.12 27.30
N HIS A 72 16.98 -2.13 26.77
CA HIS A 72 18.31 -2.50 27.27
C HIS A 72 19.52 -1.92 26.51
N SER A 73 19.33 -1.21 25.38
CA SER A 73 20.45 -0.68 24.57
C SER A 73 20.68 0.83 24.67
N TYR A 74 20.02 1.52 25.63
CA TYR A 74 19.94 2.98 25.65
C TYR A 74 21.29 3.70 25.62
N ARG A 75 22.34 3.17 26.28
CA ARG A 75 23.69 3.80 26.25
C ARG A 75 24.37 3.72 24.88
N LYS A 76 24.31 2.57 24.20
CA LYS A 76 24.91 2.38 22.87
C LYS A 76 24.05 3.00 21.76
N PHE A 77 22.72 3.05 21.98
CA PHE A 77 21.79 3.80 21.16
C PHE A 77 22.09 5.31 21.20
N LYS A 78 22.35 5.89 22.38
CA LYS A 78 22.60 7.34 22.56
C LYS A 78 23.86 7.83 21.82
N GLU A 79 24.90 7.00 21.70
CA GLU A 79 26.12 7.31 20.93
C GLU A 79 25.88 7.30 19.42
N ILE A 80 25.09 6.36 18.90
CA ILE A 80 24.68 6.32 17.48
C ILE A 80 23.61 7.38 17.17
N LYS A 81 22.77 7.74 18.16
CA LYS A 81 21.70 8.75 18.07
C LYS A 81 22.27 10.15 17.82
N ARG A 82 23.34 10.54 18.54
CA ARG A 82 24.03 11.83 18.37
C ARG A 82 24.63 12.06 16.98
N ALA A 83 25.05 11.01 16.29
CA ALA A 83 25.55 11.10 14.90
C ALA A 83 24.42 11.17 13.84
N ARG A 84 23.15 11.01 14.24
CA ARG A 84 21.98 10.81 13.36
C ARG A 84 20.86 11.83 13.62
N GLU A 85 21.08 12.77 14.54
CA GLU A 85 20.05 13.48 15.30
C GLU A 85 19.26 14.56 14.56
N ASN A 86 19.66 15.02 13.36
CA ASN A 86 18.83 15.97 12.58
C ASN A 86 17.97 15.33 11.46
N LYS A 87 18.31 14.14 10.96
CA LYS A 87 17.48 13.41 9.96
C LYS A 87 16.48 12.44 10.58
N ASN A 88 16.61 12.15 11.89
CA ASN A 88 15.84 11.09 12.54
C ASN A 88 14.66 11.56 13.38
N THR A 89 14.52 12.86 13.69
CA THR A 89 13.39 13.33 14.51
C THR A 89 12.06 13.20 13.77
N PHE A 90 12.03 13.54 12.47
CA PHE A 90 10.85 13.35 11.63
C PHE A 90 10.50 11.87 11.45
N LEU A 91 11.49 11.03 11.15
CA LEU A 91 11.27 9.59 11.00
C LEU A 91 10.83 8.93 12.31
N PHE A 92 11.34 9.41 13.44
CA PHE A 92 10.93 8.97 14.77
C PHE A 92 9.48 9.38 15.06
N ALA A 93 9.13 10.66 14.85
CA ALA A 93 7.76 11.14 15.02
C ALA A 93 6.77 10.38 14.12
N LEU A 94 7.12 10.16 12.85
CA LEU A 94 6.33 9.37 11.91
C LEU A 94 6.18 7.92 12.40
N SER A 95 7.25 7.30 12.91
CA SER A 95 7.17 5.93 13.45
C SER A 95 6.26 5.82 14.68
N CYS A 96 6.24 6.84 15.56
CA CYS A 96 5.33 6.88 16.70
C CYS A 96 3.85 6.93 16.29
N LEU A 97 3.54 7.47 15.10
CA LEU A 97 2.18 7.49 14.55
C LEU A 97 1.86 6.21 13.77
N VAL A 98 2.79 5.74 12.94
CA VAL A 98 2.54 4.60 12.04
C VAL A 98 2.43 3.28 12.79
N VAL A 99 3.16 3.08 13.90
CA VAL A 99 3.14 1.80 14.62
C VAL A 99 1.80 1.52 15.30
N PRO A 100 1.19 2.43 16.07
CA PRO A 100 -0.16 2.23 16.60
C PRO A 100 -1.19 1.97 15.50
N VAL A 101 -1.11 2.73 14.39
CA VAL A 101 -1.99 2.53 13.22
C VAL A 101 -1.80 1.14 12.61
N ALA A 102 -0.56 0.66 12.48
CA ALA A 102 -0.28 -0.66 11.96
C ALA A 102 -0.80 -1.78 12.89
N TYR A 103 -0.69 -1.63 14.21
CA TYR A 103 -1.33 -2.57 15.14
C TYR A 103 -2.85 -2.56 15.00
N LEU A 104 -3.48 -1.39 14.91
CA LEU A 104 -4.93 -1.29 14.68
C LEU A 104 -5.32 -1.99 13.37
N MET A 105 -4.63 -1.70 12.28
CA MET A 105 -4.84 -2.37 10.99
C MET A 105 -4.66 -3.88 11.09
N ARG A 106 -3.66 -4.35 11.84
CA ARG A 106 -3.42 -5.77 11.99
C ARG A 106 -4.61 -6.48 12.64
N TYR A 107 -5.12 -5.93 13.73
CA TYR A 107 -6.21 -6.57 14.48
C TYR A 107 -7.59 -6.34 13.85
N LEU A 108 -7.85 -5.15 13.34
CA LEU A 108 -9.17 -4.79 12.78
C LEU A 108 -9.33 -5.21 11.32
N MET A 109 -8.23 -5.38 10.59
CA MET A 109 -8.29 -5.61 9.14
C MET A 109 -7.56 -6.88 8.71
N TYR A 110 -6.28 -7.05 9.10
CA TYR A 110 -5.48 -8.20 8.66
C TYR A 110 -6.02 -9.53 9.19
N TYR A 111 -6.21 -9.69 10.50
CA TYR A 111 -6.69 -10.97 11.04
C TYR A 111 -8.10 -11.33 10.57
N PRO A 112 -9.08 -10.40 10.49
CA PRO A 112 -10.38 -10.69 9.88
C PRO A 112 -10.27 -11.10 8.41
N MET A 113 -9.48 -10.38 7.60
CA MET A 113 -9.25 -10.72 6.19
C MET A 113 -8.58 -12.09 6.05
N TYR A 114 -7.56 -12.38 6.87
CA TYR A 114 -6.89 -13.67 6.92
C TYR A 114 -7.88 -14.78 7.28
N GLY A 115 -8.76 -14.53 8.25
CA GLY A 115 -9.87 -15.42 8.61
C GLY A 115 -10.81 -15.69 7.44
N VAL A 116 -11.20 -14.66 6.66
CA VAL A 116 -12.00 -14.83 5.44
C VAL A 116 -11.32 -15.78 4.45
N VAL A 117 -10.02 -15.61 4.20
CA VAL A 117 -9.28 -16.48 3.27
C VAL A 117 -9.19 -17.92 3.81
N CYS A 118 -8.93 -18.10 5.11
CA CYS A 118 -8.94 -19.40 5.76
C CYS A 118 -10.31 -20.08 5.69
N CYS A 119 -11.41 -19.33 5.91
CA CYS A 119 -12.76 -19.86 5.80
C CYS A 119 -13.08 -20.31 4.36
N ILE A 120 -12.73 -19.50 3.35
CA ILE A 120 -12.91 -19.86 1.94
C ILE A 120 -12.12 -21.13 1.60
N ASP A 121 -10.89 -21.23 2.08
CA ASP A 121 -10.03 -22.38 1.80
C ASP A 121 -10.46 -23.65 2.53
N TRP A 122 -11.00 -23.52 3.75
CA TRP A 122 -11.56 -24.64 4.52
C TRP A 122 -12.75 -25.32 3.84
N LEU A 123 -13.46 -24.60 2.96
CA LEU A 123 -14.56 -25.18 2.17
C LEU A 123 -14.08 -26.08 1.01
N LYS A 124 -12.77 -26.14 0.73
CA LYS A 124 -12.23 -26.98 -0.34
C LYS A 124 -12.04 -28.43 0.11
N PRO A 125 -12.08 -29.40 -0.82
CA PRO A 125 -11.82 -30.82 -0.50
C PRO A 125 -10.42 -31.09 0.08
N ALA A 126 -9.43 -30.27 -0.26
CA ALA A 126 -8.06 -30.36 0.21
C ALA A 126 -7.59 -28.96 0.67
N PRO A 127 -7.87 -28.58 1.92
CA PRO A 127 -7.48 -27.27 2.45
C PRO A 127 -5.97 -27.14 2.59
N LEU A 128 -5.47 -25.94 2.33
CA LEU A 128 -4.07 -25.56 2.41
C LEU A 128 -3.72 -25.06 3.82
N MET A 129 -2.48 -25.35 4.26
CA MET A 129 -1.92 -24.68 5.43
C MET A 129 -1.45 -23.29 5.04
N ILE A 130 -2.36 -22.31 5.13
CA ILE A 130 -2.04 -20.91 4.88
C ILE A 130 -1.08 -20.44 5.98
N GLN A 131 0.04 -19.84 5.57
CA GLN A 131 1.03 -19.29 6.50
C GLN A 131 0.78 -17.80 6.74
N ASP A 132 0.81 -17.40 8.01
CA ASP A 132 0.93 -16.00 8.43
C ASP A 132 2.40 -15.57 8.26
N LYS A 133 2.69 -14.87 7.17
CA LYS A 133 4.04 -14.40 6.84
C LYS A 133 4.00 -13.08 6.09
N HIS A 134 5.11 -12.35 6.18
CA HIS A 134 5.34 -11.18 5.35
C HIS A 134 5.23 -11.53 3.86
N ARG A 135 4.56 -10.68 3.07
CA ARG A 135 4.24 -10.93 1.65
C ARG A 135 3.35 -12.15 1.43
N GLY A 136 2.54 -12.47 2.44
CA GLY A 136 1.49 -13.48 2.38
C GLY A 136 0.19 -12.89 1.85
N VAL A 137 -0.91 -13.12 2.56
CA VAL A 137 -2.26 -12.78 2.11
C VAL A 137 -2.40 -11.29 1.81
N SER A 138 -1.90 -10.41 2.67
CA SER A 138 -2.03 -8.94 2.52
C SER A 138 -1.32 -8.37 1.29
N HIS A 139 -0.39 -9.11 0.69
CA HIS A 139 0.32 -8.70 -0.52
C HIS A 139 -0.20 -9.42 -1.77
N SER A 140 -1.36 -10.07 -1.71
CA SER A 140 -1.94 -10.81 -2.82
C SER A 140 -3.23 -10.16 -3.31
N LEU A 141 -3.58 -10.38 -4.58
CA LEU A 141 -4.88 -10.02 -5.12
C LEU A 141 -6.02 -10.76 -4.39
N VAL A 142 -5.74 -11.98 -3.93
CA VAL A 142 -6.67 -12.75 -3.07
C VAL A 142 -6.97 -11.96 -1.79
N GLY A 143 -5.95 -11.41 -1.14
CA GLY A 143 -6.11 -10.56 0.03
C GLY A 143 -6.87 -9.26 -0.27
N VAL A 144 -6.57 -8.59 -1.39
CA VAL A 144 -7.31 -7.40 -1.84
C VAL A 144 -8.81 -7.68 -1.92
N VAL A 145 -9.19 -8.81 -2.55
CA VAL A 145 -10.60 -9.21 -2.68
C VAL A 145 -11.19 -9.61 -1.33
N ALA A 146 -10.47 -10.41 -0.53
CA ALA A 146 -10.92 -10.86 0.79
C ALA A 146 -11.09 -9.70 1.80
N LEU A 147 -10.43 -8.57 1.57
CA LEU A 147 -10.53 -7.38 2.41
C LEU A 147 -11.84 -6.60 2.18
N LEU A 148 -12.49 -6.74 1.02
CA LEU A 148 -13.74 -6.05 0.69
C LEU A 148 -14.86 -6.23 1.74
N PRO A 149 -15.21 -7.45 2.18
CA PRO A 149 -16.23 -7.64 3.22
C PRO A 149 -15.82 -7.02 4.56
N VAL A 150 -14.53 -7.06 4.91
CA VAL A 150 -14.01 -6.46 6.15
C VAL A 150 -14.12 -4.94 6.11
N LEU A 151 -13.69 -4.31 5.02
CA LEU A 151 -13.84 -2.85 4.82
C LEU A 151 -15.30 -2.44 4.84
N SER A 152 -16.17 -3.20 4.15
CA SER A 152 -17.61 -2.92 4.11
C SER A 152 -18.23 -2.99 5.51
N PHE A 153 -17.84 -3.99 6.32
CA PHE A 153 -18.28 -4.10 7.70
C PHE A 153 -17.78 -2.93 8.57
N LEU A 154 -16.50 -2.54 8.46
CA LEU A 154 -15.97 -1.39 9.19
C LEU A 154 -16.66 -0.09 8.81
N ILE A 155 -16.95 0.12 7.52
CA ILE A 155 -17.70 1.29 7.04
C ILE A 155 -19.14 1.27 7.55
N PHE A 156 -19.78 0.10 7.59
CA PHE A 156 -21.10 -0.05 8.20
C PHE A 156 -21.08 0.36 9.68
N LEU A 157 -20.08 -0.08 10.45
CA LEU A 157 -19.92 0.33 11.84
C LEU A 157 -19.72 1.84 11.97
N ILE A 158 -18.88 2.46 11.14
CA ILE A 158 -18.69 3.92 11.14
C ILE A 158 -20.00 4.63 10.82
N THR A 159 -20.74 4.14 9.81
CA THR A 159 -22.01 4.70 9.37
C THR A 159 -23.08 4.68 10.47
N PHE A 160 -23.05 3.67 11.35
CA PHE A 160 -23.93 3.58 12.51
C PHE A 160 -23.70 4.74 13.51
N TRP A 161 -22.45 5.17 13.68
CA TRP A 161 -22.08 6.29 14.58
C TRP A 161 -22.15 7.65 13.90
N GLN A 162 -21.77 7.72 12.62
CA GLN A 162 -21.75 8.91 11.81
C GLN A 162 -22.23 8.54 10.40
N PRO A 163 -23.46 8.93 10.01
CA PRO A 163 -24.00 8.60 8.70
C PRO A 163 -23.09 9.09 7.57
N LEU A 164 -22.53 8.13 6.82
CA LEU A 164 -21.75 8.40 5.62
C LEU A 164 -22.67 8.37 4.41
N THR A 165 -22.43 9.28 3.46
CA THR A 165 -23.06 9.17 2.14
C THR A 165 -22.48 7.97 1.39
N ILE A 166 -23.24 7.41 0.44
CA ILE A 166 -22.75 6.34 -0.45
C ILE A 166 -21.44 6.78 -1.13
N GLN A 167 -21.36 8.04 -1.54
CA GLN A 167 -20.17 8.62 -2.17
C GLN A 167 -18.95 8.60 -1.23
N GLN A 168 -19.12 8.99 0.03
CA GLN A 168 -18.05 8.91 1.03
C GLN A 168 -17.62 7.47 1.27
N ALA A 169 -18.56 6.54 1.44
CA ALA A 169 -18.26 5.12 1.60
C ALA A 169 -17.45 4.56 0.42
N LEU A 170 -17.83 4.88 -0.82
CA LEU A 170 -17.10 4.48 -2.02
C LEU A 170 -15.69 5.07 -2.07
N ILE A 171 -15.51 6.33 -1.67
CA ILE A 171 -14.20 6.99 -1.57
C ILE A 171 -13.30 6.26 -0.55
N LEU A 172 -13.85 5.89 0.61
CA LEU A 172 -13.09 5.15 1.62
C LEU A 172 -12.60 3.80 1.06
N ILE A 173 -13.48 3.03 0.41
CA ILE A 173 -13.12 1.74 -0.19
C ILE A 173 -12.10 1.94 -1.31
N ALA A 174 -12.40 2.80 -2.29
CA ALA A 174 -11.57 3.00 -3.47
C ALA A 174 -10.18 3.54 -3.12
N GLY A 175 -10.11 4.53 -2.22
CA GLY A 175 -8.84 5.07 -1.74
C GLY A 175 -8.00 3.98 -1.08
N PHE A 176 -8.58 3.22 -0.15
CA PHE A 176 -7.87 2.17 0.58
C PHE A 176 -7.31 1.10 -0.36
N LEU A 177 -8.15 0.58 -1.27
CA LEU A 177 -7.74 -0.44 -2.22
C LEU A 177 -6.68 0.07 -3.19
N LEU A 178 -6.79 1.32 -3.67
CA LEU A 178 -5.77 1.93 -4.51
C LEU A 178 -4.42 1.95 -3.79
N GLY A 179 -4.38 2.42 -2.55
CA GLY A 179 -3.16 2.44 -1.74
C GLY A 179 -2.52 1.07 -1.59
N MET A 180 -3.34 0.07 -1.28
CA MET A 180 -2.92 -1.33 -1.12
C MET A 180 -2.37 -1.92 -2.42
N ILE A 181 -3.07 -1.71 -3.54
CA ILE A 181 -2.64 -2.19 -4.86
C ILE A 181 -1.32 -1.53 -5.28
N LEU A 182 -1.20 -0.21 -5.09
CA LEU A 182 0.04 0.52 -5.43
C LEU A 182 1.23 -0.01 -4.62
N HIS A 183 1.02 -0.31 -3.34
CA HIS A 183 2.05 -0.95 -2.52
C HIS A 183 2.46 -2.30 -3.13
N ILE A 184 1.51 -3.18 -3.46
CA ILE A 184 1.78 -4.50 -4.06
C ILE A 184 2.53 -4.38 -5.39
N VAL A 185 2.11 -3.43 -6.25
CA VAL A 185 2.78 -3.12 -7.53
C VAL A 185 4.24 -2.72 -7.31
N GLN A 186 4.48 -1.79 -6.39
CA GLN A 186 5.84 -1.33 -6.12
C GLN A 186 6.69 -2.41 -5.44
N ASP A 187 6.08 -3.32 -4.70
CA ASP A 187 6.82 -4.42 -4.11
C ASP A 187 7.15 -5.52 -5.13
N SER A 188 6.36 -5.60 -6.21
CA SER A 188 6.57 -6.48 -7.35
C SER A 188 7.73 -6.06 -8.27
N ILE A 189 8.15 -4.79 -8.28
CA ILE A 189 9.35 -4.38 -9.07
C ILE A 189 10.68 -4.79 -8.40
N THR A 190 10.64 -5.32 -7.18
CA THR A 190 11.83 -5.66 -6.40
C THR A 190 12.36 -7.07 -6.72
N VAL A 191 13.62 -7.34 -6.38
CA VAL A 191 14.23 -8.68 -6.57
C VAL A 191 13.44 -9.80 -5.86
N SER A 192 12.86 -9.48 -4.70
CA SER A 192 12.02 -10.39 -3.93
C SER A 192 10.69 -10.67 -4.62
N GLY A 193 10.11 -9.66 -5.28
CA GLY A 193 8.81 -9.74 -5.91
C GLY A 193 7.66 -10.00 -4.94
N VAL A 194 6.49 -10.28 -5.51
CA VAL A 194 5.25 -10.61 -4.81
C VAL A 194 4.50 -11.72 -5.51
N ASN A 195 3.89 -12.62 -4.74
CA ASN A 195 3.00 -13.63 -5.27
C ASN A 195 1.54 -13.13 -5.22
N TRP A 196 1.09 -12.63 -6.37
CA TRP A 196 -0.24 -12.02 -6.52
C TRP A 196 -1.40 -12.98 -6.24
N LEU A 197 -1.18 -14.29 -6.35
CA LEU A 197 -2.21 -15.31 -6.18
C LEU A 197 -1.97 -16.17 -4.92
N TYR A 198 -1.13 -15.72 -3.99
CA TYR A 198 -0.97 -16.39 -2.70
C TYR A 198 -2.33 -16.48 -1.97
N PRO A 199 -2.69 -17.61 -1.34
CA PRO A 199 -1.91 -18.84 -1.17
C PRO A 199 -2.13 -19.91 -2.26
N TYR A 200 -2.90 -19.61 -3.31
CA TYR A 200 -3.38 -20.59 -4.28
C TYR A 200 -2.46 -20.85 -5.46
N ALA A 201 -1.53 -19.95 -5.75
CA ALA A 201 -0.43 -20.19 -6.67
C ALA A 201 0.91 -19.91 -5.98
N SER A 202 2.00 -20.37 -6.57
CA SER A 202 3.37 -20.08 -6.13
C SER A 202 4.11 -19.15 -7.11
N PHE A 203 3.37 -18.49 -8.00
CA PHE A 203 3.91 -17.63 -9.03
C PHE A 203 4.25 -16.24 -8.47
N THR A 204 5.53 -15.89 -8.49
CA THR A 204 6.01 -14.59 -8.01
C THR A 204 6.35 -13.67 -9.18
N VAL A 205 5.77 -12.47 -9.17
CA VAL A 205 6.10 -11.37 -10.08
C VAL A 205 7.14 -10.48 -9.39
N GLY A 206 8.33 -10.41 -9.99
CA GLY A 206 9.48 -9.66 -9.48
C GLY A 206 10.08 -8.73 -10.53
N GLY A 207 11.02 -7.89 -10.10
CA GLY A 207 11.88 -7.12 -10.99
C GLY A 207 13.35 -7.24 -10.59
N ASP A 208 14.17 -6.29 -11.04
CA ASP A 208 15.59 -6.23 -10.73
C ASP A 208 15.97 -5.14 -9.72
N TYR A 209 15.00 -4.38 -9.22
CA TYR A 209 15.24 -3.28 -8.30
C TYR A 209 15.88 -3.79 -7.00
N LYS A 210 17.16 -3.44 -6.83
CA LYS A 210 17.93 -3.64 -5.59
C LYS A 210 17.89 -2.33 -4.83
N PHE A 211 17.48 -2.41 -3.56
CA PHE A 211 17.38 -1.26 -2.67
C PHE A 211 18.75 -0.56 -2.51
N ASN A 212 19.00 0.44 -3.35
CA ASN A 212 20.19 1.28 -3.30
C ASN A 212 19.78 2.72 -3.60
N PHE A 213 20.17 3.66 -2.73
CA PHE A 213 19.81 5.09 -2.83
C PHE A 213 20.35 5.77 -4.09
N THR A 214 21.22 5.08 -4.84
CA THR A 214 21.79 5.55 -6.11
C THR A 214 21.05 5.03 -7.34
N ASP A 215 19.95 4.27 -7.20
CA ASP A 215 19.19 3.84 -8.36
C ASP A 215 18.46 5.04 -8.98
N PHE A 216 19.08 5.62 -10.01
CA PHE A 216 18.58 6.78 -10.76
C PHE A 216 17.16 6.58 -11.25
N ARG A 217 16.74 5.33 -11.51
CA ARG A 217 15.40 5.00 -11.99
C ARG A 217 14.33 5.45 -11.01
N LEU A 218 14.50 5.13 -9.73
CA LEU A 218 13.55 5.51 -8.69
C LEU A 218 13.49 7.04 -8.52
N THR A 219 14.65 7.71 -8.56
CA THR A 219 14.73 9.17 -8.50
C THR A 219 13.99 9.81 -9.68
N LEU A 220 14.19 9.29 -10.89
CA LEU A 220 13.51 9.75 -12.09
C LEU A 220 11.99 9.59 -11.99
N ILE A 221 11.52 8.42 -11.52
CA ILE A 221 10.09 8.15 -11.33
C ILE A 221 9.48 9.13 -10.32
N ASN A 222 10.13 9.31 -9.17
CA ASN A 222 9.66 10.24 -8.15
C ASN A 222 9.65 11.68 -8.67
N PHE A 223 10.66 12.06 -9.45
CA PHE A 223 10.72 13.36 -10.09
C PHE A 223 9.57 13.56 -11.10
N VAL A 224 9.30 12.57 -11.96
CA VAL A 224 8.20 12.61 -12.92
C VAL A 224 6.85 12.67 -12.20
N LEU A 225 6.63 11.85 -11.18
CA LEU A 225 5.42 11.89 -10.35
C LEU A 225 5.23 13.25 -9.67
N LEU A 226 6.30 13.81 -9.12
CA LEU A 226 6.26 15.13 -8.51
C LEU A 226 5.96 16.22 -9.55
N LEU A 227 6.59 16.16 -10.73
CA LEU A 227 6.33 17.10 -11.82
C LEU A 227 4.87 17.02 -12.27
N LEU A 228 4.33 15.81 -12.46
CA LEU A 228 2.91 15.60 -12.78
C LEU A 228 2.01 16.17 -11.70
N PHE A 229 2.31 15.93 -10.42
CA PHE A 229 1.58 16.51 -9.29
C PHE A 229 1.60 18.06 -9.31
N LEU A 230 2.75 18.67 -9.60
CA LEU A 230 2.88 20.13 -9.69
C LEU A 230 2.17 20.71 -10.92
N LEU A 231 2.18 19.99 -12.05
CA LEU A 231 1.47 20.39 -13.26
C LEU A 231 -0.06 20.21 -13.10
N ASP A 232 -0.52 19.19 -12.38
CA ASP A 232 -1.93 18.93 -12.10
C ASP A 232 -2.52 19.96 -11.09
N LEU A 233 -1.68 20.52 -10.22
CA LEU A 233 -2.04 21.71 -9.43
C LEU A 233 -2.29 22.96 -10.29
N SER A 234 -1.75 23.01 -11.51
CA SER A 234 -2.08 24.09 -12.45
C SER A 234 -3.45 23.79 -13.06
N THR A 235 -4.39 24.71 -12.90
CA THR A 235 -5.79 24.72 -13.37
C THR A 235 -6.02 24.48 -14.87
N ILE A 236 -4.97 24.13 -15.62
CA ILE A 236 -4.95 23.89 -17.05
C ILE A 236 -5.59 22.54 -17.40
N THR A 237 -5.47 21.51 -16.55
CA THR A 237 -6.01 20.17 -16.82
C THR A 237 -7.54 20.13 -16.83
N SER A 238 -8.21 20.86 -15.94
CA SER A 238 -9.68 20.89 -15.87
C SER A 238 -10.35 21.61 -17.05
N ILE A 239 -9.71 22.66 -17.59
CA ILE A 239 -10.21 23.42 -18.76
C ILE A 239 -10.06 22.59 -20.04
N TRP A 240 -8.94 21.86 -20.18
CA TRP A 240 -8.67 21.06 -21.37
C TRP A 240 -9.45 19.74 -21.43
N LEU A 241 -9.60 19.03 -20.31
CA LEU A 241 -10.32 17.75 -20.26
C LEU A 241 -11.83 17.89 -20.55
N ALA A 242 -12.44 19.02 -20.16
CA ALA A 242 -13.83 19.31 -20.48
C ALA A 242 -14.09 19.38 -22.00
N SER A 243 -13.06 19.69 -22.80
CA SER A 243 -13.18 19.83 -24.25
C SER A 243 -12.96 18.52 -25.01
N TRP A 244 -12.44 17.48 -24.36
CA TRP A 244 -12.03 16.21 -25.01
C TRP A 244 -12.33 14.98 -24.13
N PRO A 245 -13.57 14.46 -24.15
CA PRO A 245 -14.03 13.41 -23.24
C PRO A 245 -13.24 12.09 -23.32
N TRP A 246 -12.57 11.79 -24.43
CA TRP A 246 -11.74 10.58 -24.55
C TRP A 246 -10.38 10.71 -23.87
N LEU A 247 -9.86 11.94 -23.65
CA LEU A 247 -8.65 12.15 -22.86
C LEU A 247 -8.84 11.74 -21.39
N ILE A 248 -10.09 11.73 -20.91
CA ILE A 248 -10.49 11.24 -19.59
C ILE A 248 -10.10 9.76 -19.42
N ILE A 249 -10.30 8.94 -20.46
CA ILE A 249 -9.94 7.51 -20.43
C ILE A 249 -8.42 7.35 -20.37
N LEU A 250 -7.68 8.09 -21.20
CA LEU A 250 -6.21 8.04 -21.18
C LEU A 250 -5.65 8.51 -19.84
N TYR A 251 -6.25 9.54 -19.25
CA TYR A 251 -5.90 10.03 -17.92
C TYR A 251 -6.19 8.96 -16.85
N LEU A 252 -7.36 8.30 -16.89
CA LEU A 252 -7.73 7.21 -15.97
C LEU A 252 -6.80 6.00 -16.07
N LEU A 253 -6.35 5.70 -17.28
CA LEU A 253 -5.40 4.63 -17.52
C LEU A 253 -3.97 5.04 -17.16
N SER A 254 -3.67 6.34 -17.02
CA SER A 254 -2.30 6.80 -16.81
C SER A 254 -1.62 6.25 -15.55
N PRO A 255 -2.27 6.03 -14.39
CA PRO A 255 -1.63 5.36 -13.25
C PRO A 255 -1.33 3.88 -13.54
N ILE A 256 -2.18 3.21 -14.31
CA ILE A 256 -1.99 1.81 -14.75
C ILE A 256 -0.83 1.76 -15.75
N VAL A 257 -0.85 2.62 -16.76
CA VAL A 257 0.23 2.76 -17.75
C VAL A 257 1.53 3.08 -17.06
N LEU A 258 1.54 4.02 -16.10
CA LEU A 258 2.72 4.34 -15.31
C LEU A 258 3.21 3.11 -14.55
N SER A 259 2.32 2.39 -13.86
CA SER A 259 2.66 1.14 -13.17
C SER A 259 3.26 0.09 -14.11
N LEU A 260 2.72 -0.07 -15.32
CA LEU A 260 3.26 -0.97 -16.34
C LEU A 260 4.62 -0.51 -16.87
N LEU A 261 4.81 0.79 -17.08
CA LEU A 261 6.10 1.36 -17.45
C LEU A 261 7.14 1.12 -16.35
N LEU A 262 6.75 1.21 -15.07
CA LEU A 262 7.63 0.82 -13.95
C LEU A 262 8.07 -0.64 -14.07
N PHE A 263 7.13 -1.55 -14.34
CA PHE A 263 7.44 -2.97 -14.52
C PHE A 263 8.41 -3.23 -15.68
N LEU A 264 8.21 -2.56 -16.82
CA LEU A 264 9.11 -2.67 -17.97
C LEU A 264 10.49 -2.11 -17.64
N PHE A 265 10.55 -0.97 -16.95
CA PHE A 265 11.79 -0.27 -16.63
C PHE A 265 12.65 -0.96 -15.55
N PHE A 266 12.01 -1.73 -14.66
CA PHE A 266 12.68 -2.56 -13.65
C PHE A 266 12.84 -4.02 -14.06
N GLY A 267 12.63 -4.35 -15.34
CA GLY A 267 12.91 -5.67 -15.89
C GLY A 267 12.09 -6.78 -15.23
N LEU A 268 10.82 -6.89 -15.62
CA LEU A 268 9.87 -7.91 -15.15
C LEU A 268 10.48 -9.32 -15.20
N ARG A 269 10.41 -10.03 -14.08
CA ARG A 269 10.88 -11.40 -13.90
C ARG A 269 9.79 -12.24 -13.28
N PHE A 270 9.54 -13.39 -13.88
CA PHE A 270 8.63 -14.39 -13.32
C PHE A 270 9.44 -15.49 -12.66
N LYS A 271 9.08 -15.83 -11.41
CA LYS A 271 9.73 -16.91 -10.66
C LYS A 271 8.68 -17.89 -10.19
N ASN A 272 8.88 -19.17 -10.49
CA ASN A 272 8.17 -20.23 -9.81
C ASN A 272 8.82 -20.42 -8.44
N SER A 273 8.08 -20.07 -7.40
CA SER A 273 8.43 -20.48 -6.04
C SER A 273 7.97 -21.94 -5.89
N GLN A 274 8.73 -22.77 -5.19
CA GLN A 274 8.17 -24.05 -4.73
C GLN A 274 6.97 -23.76 -3.82
N PRO A 275 5.80 -24.39 -4.02
CA PRO A 275 4.68 -24.25 -3.09
C PRO A 275 5.16 -24.68 -1.70
N THR A 276 5.06 -23.80 -0.70
CA THR A 276 5.25 -24.19 0.70
C THR A 276 4.01 -24.93 1.17
N THR A 277 3.73 -26.10 0.62
CA THR A 277 2.64 -26.97 1.05
C THR A 277 3.22 -28.09 1.90
N SER A 278 3.19 -27.93 3.22
CA SER A 278 3.13 -29.10 4.11
C SER A 278 1.68 -29.56 4.11
N SER A 279 1.40 -30.68 3.44
CA SER A 279 0.10 -31.34 3.56
C SER A 279 -0.14 -31.76 5.01
N PHE A 280 -1.39 -31.65 5.48
CA PHE A 280 -1.81 -32.36 6.70
C PHE A 280 -1.55 -33.86 6.50
N SER A 281 -0.53 -34.40 7.16
CA SER A 281 -0.54 -35.82 7.48
C SER A 281 -1.57 -35.99 8.59
N ALA A 282 -2.73 -36.56 8.23
CA ALA A 282 -3.76 -36.94 9.18
C ALA A 282 -3.24 -37.98 10.18
#